data_AF-A0A2N0NHA7-F1
#
_entry.id   AF-A0A2N0NHA7-F1
#
_cell.length_a   1.000
_cell.length_b   1.000
_cell.length_c   1.000
_cell.angle_alpha   90.00
_cell.angle_beta   90.00
_cell.angle_gamma   90.00
#
_symmetry.space_group_name_H-M   'P 1'
#
loop_
_entity.id
_entity.type
_entity.pdbx_description
1 polymer ?
#
loop_
_entity_poly.entity_id
_entity_poly.type
_entity_poly.pdbx_seq_one_letter_code
_entity_poly.pdbx_strand_id
1 'polypeptide(L)'
;MKPLTPKTRYVIIYSYNCGQSGRIIAEKLGCSKTAVYDVLKRFRETGSFTPKKKPGRPPLFNSPTRQKLKAFVQANGKNRRLCSKKIATVWTARKKQP
;
A
#
# COMPACT_ATOMS: atom_id res chain seq x y z
N MET A 1 5.52 12.49 10.50
CA MET A 1 4.23 12.70 11.21
C MET A 1 3.69 11.34 11.67
N LYS A 2 3.39 11.18 12.97
CA LYS A 2 2.87 9.92 13.52
C LYS A 2 1.36 9.82 13.22
N PRO A 3 0.84 8.67 12.74
CA PRO A 3 -0.57 8.55 12.43
C PRO A 3 -1.42 8.56 13.71
N LEU A 4 -2.64 9.12 13.61
CA LEU A 4 -3.63 9.08 14.68
C LEU A 4 -3.95 7.63 15.07
N THR A 5 -4.00 7.39 16.38
CA THR A 5 -4.37 6.07 16.91
C THR A 5 -5.80 5.70 16.50
N PRO A 6 -6.13 4.40 16.38
CA PRO A 6 -7.50 3.98 16.08
C PRO A 6 -8.53 4.55 17.07
N LYS A 7 -8.20 4.60 18.36
CA LYS A 7 -9.07 5.17 19.41
C LYS A 7 -9.35 6.64 19.16
N THR A 8 -8.32 7.44 18.84
CA THR A 8 -8.49 8.86 18.55
C THR A 8 -9.38 9.09 17.32
N ARG A 9 -9.23 8.28 16.27
CA ARG A 9 -10.09 8.36 15.06
C ARG A 9 -11.55 8.04 15.36
N TYR A 10 -11.81 7.06 16.21
CA TYR A 10 -13.16 6.75 16.66
C TYR A 10 -13.79 7.91 17.43
N VAL A 11 -13.06 8.49 18.38
CA VAL A 11 -13.54 9.65 19.15
C VAL A 11 -13.87 10.83 18.23
N ILE A 12 -13.04 11.11 17.23
CA ILE A 12 -13.31 12.17 16.24
C ILE A 12 -14.67 11.95 15.54
N ILE A 13 -14.91 10.75 15.02
CA ILE A 13 -16.12 10.45 14.24
C ILE A 13 -17.34 10.48 15.15
N TYR A 14 -17.25 9.87 16.34
CA TYR A 14 -18.34 9.87 17.32
C TYR A 14 -18.70 11.29 17.76
N SER A 15 -17.72 12.10 18.19
CA SER A 15 -17.96 13.48 18.63
C SER A 15 -18.56 14.36 17.53
N TYR A 16 -18.13 14.16 16.27
CA TYR A 16 -18.71 14.88 15.13
C TYR A 16 -20.16 14.47 14.88
N ASN A 17 -20.48 13.17 14.96
CA ASN A 17 -21.85 12.68 14.84
C ASN A 17 -22.75 13.16 15.99
N CYS A 18 -22.19 13.45 17.17
CA CYS A 18 -22.88 14.12 18.26
C CYS A 18 -23.01 15.64 18.08
N GLY A 19 -22.65 16.20 16.92
CA GLY A 19 -22.81 17.62 16.59
C GLY A 19 -21.66 18.53 17.05
N GLN A 20 -20.55 17.98 17.57
CA GLN A 20 -19.41 18.83 17.95
C GLN A 20 -18.66 19.34 16.71
N SER A 21 -18.25 20.61 16.75
CA SER A 21 -17.46 21.20 15.66
C SER A 21 -16.06 20.57 15.60
N GLY A 22 -15.50 20.47 14.39
CA GLY A 22 -14.14 19.94 14.22
C GLY A 22 -13.07 20.73 14.97
N ARG A 23 -13.32 22.02 15.26
CA ARG A 23 -12.45 22.87 16.09
C ARG A 23 -12.41 22.39 17.54
N ILE A 24 -13.58 22.19 18.16
CA ILE A 24 -13.70 21.72 19.54
C ILE A 24 -13.07 20.33 19.69
N ILE A 25 -13.29 19.46 18.71
CA ILE A 25 -12.72 18.11 18.69
C ILE A 25 -11.18 18.18 18.62
N ALA A 26 -10.64 19.03 17.76
CA ALA A 26 -9.20 19.25 17.62
C ALA A 26 -8.55 19.76 18.92
N GLU A 27 -9.16 20.76 19.57
CA GLU A 27 -8.71 21.32 20.84
C GLU A 27 -8.73 20.25 21.95
N LYS A 28 -9.83 19.48 22.09
CA LYS A 28 -9.95 18.42 23.10
C LYS A 28 -8.94 17.28 22.92
N LEU A 29 -8.60 16.95 21.67
CA LEU A 29 -7.70 15.83 21.35
C LEU A 29 -6.24 16.26 21.17
N GLY A 30 -5.95 17.56 21.24
CA GLY A 30 -4.60 18.10 21.00
C GLY A 30 -4.08 17.81 19.60
N CYS A 31 -4.95 17.81 18.58
CA CYS A 31 -4.59 17.54 17.19
C CYS A 31 -4.96 18.72 16.28
N SER A 32 -4.44 18.74 15.04
CA SER A 32 -4.78 19.80 14.11
C SER A 32 -6.22 19.66 13.59
N LYS A 33 -6.89 20.79 13.35
CA LYS A 33 -8.20 20.83 12.69
C LYS A 33 -8.19 20.08 11.35
N THR A 34 -7.11 20.21 10.57
CA THR A 34 -6.94 19.48 9.30
C THR A 34 -6.96 17.97 9.50
N ALA A 35 -6.30 17.45 10.54
CA ALA A 35 -6.28 16.02 10.83
C ALA A 35 -7.68 15.48 11.17
N VAL A 36 -8.52 16.28 11.84
CA VAL A 36 -9.93 15.96 12.09
C VAL A 36 -10.69 15.81 10.76
N TYR A 37 -10.61 16.79 9.88
CA TYR A 37 -11.33 16.75 8.59
C TYR A 37 -10.79 15.65 7.66
N ASP A 38 -9.50 15.34 7.70
CA ASP A 38 -8.93 14.21 6.95
C ASP A 38 -9.47 12.85 7.40
N VAL A 39 -9.79 12.71 8.69
CA VAL A 39 -10.44 11.50 9.23
C VAL A 39 -11.89 11.45 8.80
N LEU A 40 -12.63 12.55 8.95
CA LEU A 40 -14.05 12.63 8.55
C LEU A 40 -14.23 12.40 7.05
N LYS A 41 -13.38 13.00 6.21
CA LYS A 41 -13.39 12.81 4.75
C LYS A 41 -13.18 11.34 4.39
N ARG A 42 -12.16 10.69 4.96
CA ARG A 42 -11.89 9.27 4.72
C ARG A 42 -13.02 8.37 5.21
N PHE A 43 -13.62 8.68 6.35
CA PHE A 43 -14.78 7.94 6.85
C PHE A 43 -15.97 8.06 5.90
N ARG A 44 -16.26 9.27 5.40
CA ARG A 44 -17.32 9.49 4.40
C ARG A 44 -17.09 8.74 3.10
N GLU A 45 -15.84 8.67 2.63
CA GLU A 45 -15.49 7.99 1.37
C GLU A 45 -15.46 6.46 1.48
N THR A 46 -15.04 5.92 2.63
CA THR A 46 -14.74 4.49 2.77
C THR A 46 -15.65 3.74 3.74
N GLY A 47 -16.43 4.44 4.57
CA GLY A 47 -17.20 3.87 5.69
C GLY A 47 -16.35 3.25 6.80
N SER A 48 -15.01 3.32 6.70
CA SER A 48 -14.12 2.63 7.64
C SER A 48 -13.45 3.60 8.61
N PHE A 49 -13.41 3.19 9.88
CA PHE A 49 -12.67 3.87 10.94
C PHE A 49 -11.16 3.62 10.86
N THR A 50 -10.74 2.57 10.15
CA THR A 50 -9.34 2.18 9.98
C THR A 50 -8.81 2.60 8.62
N PRO A 51 -7.57 3.12 8.54
CA PRO A 51 -7.00 3.48 7.26
C PRO A 51 -6.72 2.17 6.51
N LYS A 52 -7.07 2.11 5.22
CA LYS A 52 -6.63 0.99 4.38
C LYS A 52 -5.10 0.89 4.42
N LYS A 53 -4.60 -0.34 4.40
CA LYS A 53 -3.17 -0.60 4.21
C LYS A 53 -2.76 0.10 2.91
N LYS A 54 -1.76 0.98 2.97
CA LYS A 54 -1.21 1.61 1.76
C LYS A 54 -0.69 0.48 0.87
N PRO A 55 -1.21 0.31 -0.37
CA PRO A 55 -0.62 -0.65 -1.27
C PRO A 55 0.82 -0.20 -1.54
N GLY A 56 1.76 -1.14 -1.47
CA GLY A 56 3.11 -0.89 -1.96
C GLY A 56 3.11 -0.73 -3.47
N ARG A 57 4.26 -0.41 -4.04
CA ARG A 57 4.44 -0.43 -5.50
C ARG A 57 4.04 -1.82 -6.02
N PRO A 58 3.08 -1.93 -6.95
CA PRO A 58 2.71 -3.23 -7.51
C PRO A 58 3.94 -3.83 -8.20
N PRO A 59 4.16 -5.15 -8.07
CA PRO A 59 5.28 -5.79 -8.74
C PRO A 59 5.07 -5.75 -10.25
N LEU A 60 6.15 -5.52 -11.01
CA LEU A 60 6.11 -5.48 -12.48
C LEU A 60 5.66 -6.83 -13.09
N PHE A 61 5.84 -7.92 -12.35
CA PHE A 61 5.47 -9.27 -12.75
C PHE A 61 4.64 -9.93 -11.67
N ASN A 62 3.66 -10.72 -12.09
CA ASN A 62 2.88 -11.61 -11.23
C ASN A 62 3.82 -12.53 -10.44
N SER A 63 3.47 -12.85 -9.19
CA SER A 63 4.32 -13.63 -8.28
C SER A 63 4.86 -14.92 -8.91
N PRO A 64 4.05 -15.77 -9.59
CA PRO A 64 4.54 -17.03 -10.15
C PRO A 64 5.52 -16.81 -11.32
N THR A 65 5.21 -15.91 -12.23
CA THR A 65 6.06 -15.61 -13.39
C THR A 65 7.40 -15.02 -12.96
N ARG A 66 7.37 -14.14 -11.94
CA ARG A 66 8.58 -13.57 -11.33
C ARG A 66 9.44 -14.63 -10.65
N GLN A 67 8.83 -15.54 -9.89
CA GLN A 67 9.54 -16.64 -9.25
C GLN A 67 10.19 -17.58 -10.28
N LYS A 68 9.47 -17.95 -11.34
CA LYS A 68 10.02 -18.78 -12.43
C LYS A 68 11.19 -18.09 -13.14
N LEU A 69 11.07 -16.80 -13.44
CA LEU A 69 12.16 -16.02 -14.04
C LEU A 69 13.37 -15.91 -13.09
N LYS A 70 13.13 -15.64 -11.80
CA LYS A 70 14.18 -15.57 -10.78
C LYS A 70 14.90 -16.91 -10.65
N ALA A 71 14.16 -18.02 -10.55
CA ALA A 71 14.71 -19.37 -10.50
C ALA A 71 15.53 -19.67 -11.76
N PHE A 72 15.05 -19.30 -12.95
CA PHE A 72 15.78 -19.49 -14.20
C PHE A 72 17.11 -18.72 -14.27
N VAL A 73 17.14 -17.48 -13.79
CA VAL A 73 18.36 -16.68 -13.72
C VAL A 73 19.33 -17.24 -12.67
N GLN A 74 18.82 -17.78 -11.55
CA GLN A 74 19.62 -18.29 -10.45
C GLN A 74 20.12 -19.73 -10.63
N ALA A 75 19.38 -20.57 -11.34
CA ALA A 75 19.66 -22.00 -11.50
C ALA A 75 20.93 -22.30 -12.32
N ASN A 76 21.37 -21.35 -13.15
CA ASN A 76 22.57 -21.53 -13.98
C ASN A 76 23.52 -20.36 -13.76
N GLY A 77 24.73 -20.64 -13.27
CA GLY A 77 25.77 -19.64 -13.05
C GLY A 77 26.10 -18.82 -14.32
N LYS A 78 25.87 -19.40 -15.51
CA LYS A 78 25.98 -18.69 -16.79
C LYS A 78 24.89 -17.65 -16.99
N ASN A 79 23.63 -17.97 -16.67
CA ASN A 79 22.49 -17.05 -16.84
C ASN A 79 22.64 -15.80 -15.96
N ARG A 80 23.18 -15.96 -14.75
CA ARG A 80 23.46 -14.83 -13.84
C ARG A 80 24.50 -13.84 -14.39
N ARG A 81 25.38 -14.30 -15.29
CA ARG A 81 26.41 -13.47 -15.95
C ARG A 81 25.92 -12.85 -17.26
N LEU A 82 24.73 -13.21 -17.75
CA LEU A 82 24.17 -12.67 -18.98
C LEU A 82 23.57 -11.28 -18.74
N CYS A 83 23.70 -10.40 -19.74
CA CYS A 83 22.98 -9.14 -19.76
C CYS A 83 21.46 -9.38 -19.96
N SER A 84 20.65 -8.38 -19.59
CA SER A 84 19.18 -8.44 -19.65
C SER A 84 18.65 -8.86 -21.03
N LYS A 85 19.23 -8.36 -22.12
CA LYS A 85 18.84 -8.69 -23.49
C LYS A 85 19.06 -10.18 -23.80
N LYS A 86 20.20 -10.74 -23.40
CA LYS A 86 20.49 -12.17 -23.57
C LYS A 86 19.58 -13.04 -22.70
N ILE A 87 19.33 -12.64 -21.45
CA ILE A 87 18.37 -13.35 -20.57
C ILE A 87 16.98 -13.38 -21.20
N ALA A 88 16.52 -12.27 -21.79
CA ALA A 88 15.22 -12.21 -22.46
C ALA A 88 15.14 -13.20 -23.63
N THR A 89 16.17 -13.27 -24.49
CA THR A 89 16.23 -14.22 -25.60
C THR A 89 16.17 -15.68 -25.15
N VAL A 90 16.96 -16.05 -24.13
CA VAL A 90 16.97 -17.45 -23.64
C VAL A 90 15.66 -17.78 -22.94
N TRP A 91 15.08 -16.82 -22.21
CA TRP A 91 13.79 -16.99 -21.55
C TRP A 91 12.63 -17.19 -22.53
N THR A 92 12.59 -16.43 -23.63
CA THR A 92 11.57 -16.60 -24.67
C THR A 92 11.74 -17.90 -25.45
N ALA A 93 12.98 -18.32 -25.72
CA ALA A 93 13.26 -19.62 -26.35
C ALA A 93 12.75 -20.79 -25.49
N ARG A 94 12.98 -20.74 -24.18
CA ARG A 94 12.47 -21.75 -23.23
C ARG A 94 10.94 -21.85 -23.22
N LYS A 95 10.24 -20.71 -23.30
CA LYS A 95 8.76 -20.70 -23.29
C LYS A 95 8.11 -21.26 -24.56
N LYS A 96 8.88 -21.44 -25.64
CA LYS A 96 8.41 -22.01 -26.91
C LYS A 96 8.56 -23.54 -26.99
N GLN A 97 9.21 -24.17 -26.01
CA GLN A 97 9.29 -25.63 -25.95
C GLN A 97 7.95 -26.18 -25.42
N PRO A 98 7.38 -27.22 -26.07
CA PRO A 98 6.09 -27.81 -25.68
C PRO A 98 6.10 -28.37 -24.27
#